data_AF-A0A9Q0TPI6-F1
#
_entry.id   AF-A0A9Q0TPI6-F1
#
_cell.length_a   1.000
_cell.length_b   1.000
_cell.length_c   1.000
_cell.angle_alpha   90.00
_cell.angle_beta   90.00
_cell.angle_gamma   90.00
#
_symmetry.space_group_name_H-M   'P 1'
#
loop_
_entity.id
_entity.type
_entity.pdbx_description
1 polymer ?
#
loop_
_entity_poly.entity_id
_entity_poly.type
_entity_poly.pdbx_seq_one_letter_code
_entity_poly.pdbx_strand_id
1 'polypeptide(L)'
;MVEDWISQANARQRRGRAGRVKPGICFCLYTRHRFEKLMRPYQVPEMLRMPLVELSLQIKLLSLGHIKPFLSMALEPPREEAMTSAISLLYE
;
A
#
# COMPACT_ATOMS: atom_id res chain seq x y z
N MET A 1 0.74 -12.07 -6.47
CA MET A 1 1.31 -11.30 -5.34
C MET A 1 2.78 -11.73 -5.25
N VAL A 2 3.73 -10.81 -5.44
CA VAL A 2 5.17 -11.13 -5.40
C VAL A 2 5.65 -11.02 -3.96
N GLU A 3 6.49 -11.93 -3.50
CA GLU A 3 7.10 -11.85 -2.17
C GLU A 3 7.99 -10.61 -2.06
N ASP A 4 7.79 -9.81 -1.02
CA ASP A 4 8.63 -8.64 -0.70
C ASP A 4 8.90 -8.59 0.81
N TRP A 5 9.98 -7.90 1.17
CA TRP A 5 10.34 -7.66 2.56
C TRP A 5 9.35 -6.70 3.22
N ILE A 6 9.07 -6.94 4.50
CA ILE A 6 8.25 -6.02 5.31
C ILE A 6 8.97 -4.69 5.53
N SER A 7 8.20 -3.62 5.73
CA SER A 7 8.76 -2.33 6.14
C SER A 7 9.23 -2.34 7.59
N GLN A 8 10.07 -1.37 7.95
CA GLN A 8 10.49 -1.15 9.33
C GLN A 8 9.29 -0.86 10.25
N ALA A 9 8.29 -0.11 9.76
CA ALA A 9 7.06 0.16 10.49
C ALA A 9 6.28 -1.13 10.81
N ASN A 10 6.15 -2.04 9.83
CA ASN A 10 5.50 -3.35 10.05
C ASN A 10 6.27 -4.19 11.08
N ALA A 11 7.59 -4.23 11.00
CA ALA A 11 8.43 -4.94 11.98
C ALA A 11 8.22 -4.40 13.40
N ARG A 12 8.19 -3.07 13.57
CA ARG A 12 7.91 -2.43 14.87
C ARG A 12 6.51 -2.77 15.38
N GLN A 13 5.52 -2.77 14.49
CA GLN A 13 4.14 -3.14 14.83
C GLN A 13 4.04 -4.61 15.29
N ARG A 14 4.72 -5.54 14.60
CA ARG A 14 4.76 -6.97 14.99
C ARG A 14 5.42 -7.16 16.35
N ARG A 15 6.55 -6.48 16.60
CA ARG A 15 7.21 -6.49 17.92
C ARG A 15 6.28 -6.04 19.05
N GLY A 16 5.46 -5.00 18.80
CA GLY A 16 4.50 -4.50 19.78
C GLY A 16 3.43 -5.51 20.20
N ARG A 17 3.13 -6.52 19.37
CA ARG A 17 2.13 -7.54 19.70
C ARG A 17 2.56 -8.46 20.85
N ALA A 18 3.86 -8.68 21.01
CA ALA A 18 4.38 -9.57 22.06
C ALA A 18 4.28 -8.97 23.48
N GLY A 19 4.13 -7.65 23.60
CA GLY A 19 4.20 -6.94 24.88
C GLY A 19 2.86 -6.51 25.49
N ARG A 20 1.71 -7.04 25.03
CA ARG A 20 0.39 -6.54 25.46
C ARG A 20 0.02 -6.88 26.90
N VAL A 21 0.48 -8.00 27.41
CA VAL A 21 0.06 -8.55 28.72
C VAL A 21 1.21 -8.57 29.73
N LYS A 22 2.42 -8.89 29.24
CA LYS A 22 3.66 -8.96 30.03
C LYS A 22 4.85 -8.70 29.09
N PRO A 23 6.07 -8.47 29.61
CA PRO A 23 7.26 -8.40 28.78
C PRO A 23 7.37 -9.63 27.87
N GLY A 24 7.49 -9.39 26.57
CA GLY A 24 7.53 -10.42 25.54
C GLY A 24 8.73 -10.28 24.60
N ILE A 25 9.01 -11.33 23.85
CA ILE A 25 10.13 -11.42 22.93
C ILE A 25 9.59 -11.55 21.50
N CYS A 26 10.21 -10.84 20.56
CA CYS A 26 9.91 -10.94 19.13
C CYS A 26 11.17 -11.40 18.39
N PHE A 27 11.10 -12.57 17.78
CA PHE A 27 12.19 -13.09 16.95
C PHE A 27 12.04 -12.58 15.51
N CYS A 28 13.07 -11.89 15.03
CA CYS A 28 13.09 -11.30 13.69
C CYS A 28 14.04 -12.09 12.81
N LEU A 29 13.51 -12.74 11.77
CA LEU A 29 14.29 -13.57 10.84
C LEU A 29 14.94 -12.75 9.71
N TYR A 30 15.69 -11.72 10.10
CA TYR A 30 16.48 -10.88 9.19
C TYR A 30 17.66 -10.25 9.93
N THR A 31 18.72 -9.92 9.21
CA THR A 31 19.90 -9.28 9.80
C THR A 31 19.62 -7.82 10.18
N ARG A 32 20.41 -7.30 11.13
CA ARG A 32 20.36 -5.88 11.48
C ARG A 32 20.64 -4.97 10.28
N HIS A 33 21.63 -5.35 9.45
CA HIS A 33 21.94 -4.63 8.22
C HIS A 33 20.74 -4.53 7.28
N ARG A 34 20.00 -5.64 7.08
CA ARG A 34 18.77 -5.65 6.28
C ARG A 34 17.74 -4.65 6.82
N PHE A 35 17.50 -4.66 8.13
CA PHE A 35 16.54 -3.77 8.78
C PHE A 35 16.91 -2.29 8.66
N GLU A 36 18.18 -1.94 8.89
CA GLU A 36 18.62 -0.54 8.98
C GLU A 36 18.96 0.08 7.62
N LYS A 37 19.41 -0.71 6.64
CA LYS A 37 19.93 -0.19 5.36
C LYS A 37 19.08 -0.52 4.14
N LEU A 38 18.35 -1.64 4.16
CA LEU A 38 17.68 -2.16 2.95
C LEU A 38 16.16 -2.12 3.06
N MET A 39 15.59 -2.32 4.26
CA MET A 39 14.14 -2.25 4.46
C MET A 39 13.65 -0.81 4.38
N ARG A 40 12.56 -0.61 3.63
CA ARG A 40 11.87 0.67 3.54
C ARG A 40 11.30 1.06 4.92
N PRO A 41 11.28 2.35 5.28
CA PRO A 41 10.72 2.78 6.55
C PRO A 41 9.21 2.47 6.64
N TYR A 42 8.48 2.68 5.54
CA TYR A 42 7.05 2.42 5.40
C TYR A 42 6.77 1.61 4.14
N GLN A 43 5.65 0.90 4.12
CA GLN A 43 5.18 0.19 2.94
C GLN A 43 4.58 1.18 1.94
N VAL A 44 4.75 0.92 0.64
CA VAL A 44 4.14 1.74 -0.41
C VAL A 44 2.61 1.65 -0.30
N PRO A 45 1.90 2.79 -0.34
CA PRO A 45 0.45 2.82 -0.31
C PRO A 45 -0.18 1.94 -1.37
N GLU A 46 -1.31 1.33 -1.03
CA GLU A 46 -2.03 0.41 -1.91
C GLU A 46 -2.44 1.06 -3.24
N MET A 47 -2.90 2.30 -3.17
CA MET A 47 -3.31 3.13 -4.32
C MET A 47 -2.21 3.26 -5.38
N LEU A 48 -0.93 3.18 -4.99
CA LEU A 48 0.19 3.34 -5.92
C LEU A 48 0.70 2.01 -6.50
N ARG A 49 0.21 0.87 -5.99
CA ARG A 49 0.74 -0.46 -6.34
C ARG A 49 -0.32 -1.44 -6.87
N MET A 50 -1.61 -1.12 -6.75
CA MET A 50 -2.70 -1.99 -7.19
C MET A 50 -3.40 -1.44 -8.44
N PRO A 51 -3.94 -2.33 -9.30
CA PRO A 51 -4.80 -1.91 -10.40
C PRO A 51 -6.01 -1.11 -9.89
N LEU A 52 -6.32 0.00 -10.55
CA LEU A 52 -7.35 0.94 -10.11
C LEU A 52 -8.75 0.63 -10.68
N VAL A 53 -8.94 -0.54 -11.28
CA VAL A 53 -10.14 -0.92 -12.04
C VAL A 53 -11.37 -0.96 -11.12
N GLU A 54 -11.29 -1.73 -10.03
CA GLU A 54 -12.37 -1.84 -9.05
C GLU A 54 -12.68 -0.49 -8.40
N LEU A 55 -11.64 0.26 -8.02
CA LEU A 55 -11.78 1.60 -7.44
C LEU A 55 -12.48 2.57 -8.43
N SER A 56 -12.13 2.49 -9.71
CA SER A 56 -12.75 3.30 -10.77
C SER A 56 -14.23 3.01 -10.93
N LEU A 57 -14.64 1.74 -10.84
CA LEU A 57 -16.05 1.34 -10.83
C LEU A 57 -16.78 1.86 -9.59
N GLN A 58 -16.17 1.77 -8.41
CA GLN A 58 -16.74 2.28 -7.16
C GLN A 58 -16.98 3.80 -7.21
N ILE A 59 -16.04 4.57 -7.78
CA ILE A 59 -16.18 6.02 -7.98
C ILE A 59 -17.41 6.34 -8.85
N LYS A 60 -17.61 5.56 -9.92
CA LYS A 60 -18.78 5.72 -10.79
C LYS A 60 -20.08 5.31 -10.12
N LEU A 61 -20.08 4.19 -9.39
CA LEU A 61 -21.24 3.72 -8.64
C LEU A 61 -21.71 4.76 -7.61
N LEU A 62 -20.76 5.40 -6.92
CA LEU A 62 -21.03 6.44 -5.92
C LEU A 62 -21.30 7.83 -6.52
N SER A 63 -21.34 7.96 -7.86
CA SER A 63 -21.57 9.23 -8.57
C SER A 63 -20.60 10.36 -8.17
N LEU A 64 -19.34 10.03 -7.84
CA LEU A 64 -18.32 10.98 -7.39
C LEU A 64 -17.66 11.79 -8.54
N GLY A 65 -18.24 11.72 -9.75
CA GLY A 65 -17.79 12.46 -10.93
C GLY A 65 -16.84 11.69 -11.85
N HIS A 66 -15.83 12.38 -12.38
CA HIS A 66 -14.83 11.80 -13.27
C HIS A 66 -13.71 11.14 -12.45
N ILE A 67 -13.26 9.96 -12.92
CA ILE A 67 -12.29 9.12 -12.19
C ILE A 67 -10.95 9.84 -12.00
N LYS A 68 -10.37 10.42 -13.06
CA LYS A 68 -9.05 11.09 -12.98
C LYS A 68 -9.05 12.29 -12.03
N PRO A 69 -9.95 13.29 -12.16
CA PRO A 69 -9.98 14.43 -11.24
C PRO A 69 -10.26 14.04 -9.79
N PHE A 70 -11.05 12.99 -9.56
CA PHE A 70 -11.32 12.51 -8.21
C PHE A 70 -10.07 11.87 -7.58
N LEU A 71 -9.39 10.98 -8.30
CA LEU A 71 -8.19 10.30 -7.81
C LEU A 71 -7.00 11.24 -7.62
N SER A 72 -6.92 12.33 -8.40
CA SER A 72 -5.85 13.34 -8.23
C SER A 72 -5.97 14.15 -6.95
N MET A 73 -7.15 14.17 -6.31
CA MET A 73 -7.37 14.82 -5.02
C MET A 73 -6.97 13.95 -3.81
N ALA A 74 -6.54 12.71 -4.03
CA ALA A 74 -6.12 11.82 -2.94
C ALA A 74 -4.84 12.34 -2.25
N LEU A 75 -4.60 11.90 -1.01
CA LEU A 75 -3.41 12.29 -0.22
C LEU A 75 -2.10 11.99 -0.97
N GLU A 76 -2.01 10.81 -1.58
CA GLU A 76 -0.94 10.41 -2.48
C GLU A 76 -1.58 9.94 -3.79
N PRO A 77 -1.67 10.81 -4.82
CA PRO A 77 -2.37 10.49 -6.04
C PRO A 77 -1.64 9.40 -6.84
N PRO A 78 -2.36 8.48 -7.51
CA PRO A 78 -1.77 7.47 -8.36
C PRO A 78 -1.15 8.10 -9.62
N ARG A 79 -0.26 7.35 -10.28
CA ARG A 79 0.31 7.76 -11.57
C ARG A 79 -0.78 7.85 -12.64
N GLU A 80 -0.68 8.85 -13.50
CA GLU A 80 -1.58 9.06 -14.64
C GLU A 80 -1.67 7.83 -15.56
N GLU A 81 -0.56 7.13 -15.74
CA GLU A 81 -0.47 5.87 -16.48
C GLU A 81 -1.41 4.82 -15.88
N ALA A 82 -1.34 4.61 -14.57
CA ALA A 82 -2.15 3.61 -13.87
C ALA A 82 -3.66 3.94 -13.95
N MET A 83 -4.02 5.22 -13.86
CA MET A 83 -5.41 5.67 -14.02
C MET A 83 -5.90 5.45 -15.46
N THR A 84 -5.07 5.78 -16.44
CA THR A 84 -5.43 5.63 -17.86
C THR A 84 -5.56 4.16 -18.25
N SER A 85 -4.63 3.30 -17.80
CA SER A 85 -4.71 1.85 -18.01
C SER A 85 -5.98 1.25 -17.39
N ALA A 86 -6.34 1.66 -16.17
CA ALA A 86 -7.56 1.17 -15.53
C ALA A 86 -8.83 1.59 -16.28
N ILE A 87 -8.88 2.82 -16.80
CA ILE A 87 -10.00 3.30 -17.60
C ILE A 87 -10.07 2.55 -18.94
N SER A 88 -8.95 2.34 -19.62
CA SER A 88 -8.90 1.60 -20.89
C SER A 88 -9.46 0.19 -20.74
N LEU A 89 -9.05 -0.52 -19.67
CA LEU A 89 -9.52 -1.88 -19.40
C LEU A 89 -11.02 -1.97 -19.13
N LEU A 90 -11.65 -0.88 -18.67
CA LEU A 90 -13.10 -0.84 -18.44
C LEU A 90 -13.91 -0.55 -19.71
N TYR A 91 -13.26 -0.03 -20.76
CA TYR A 91 -13.89 0.24 -22.05
C TYR A 91 -13.68 -0.90 -23.06
N GLU A 92 -12.75 -1.82 -22.79
CA GLU A 92 -12.62 -3.11 -23.47
C GLU A 92 -13.73 -4.08 -23.04
#